data_AF-A0A7K1EJY5-F1
#
_entry.id   AF-A0A7K1EJY5-F1
#
_cell.length_a   1.000
_cell.length_b   1.000
_cell.length_c   1.000
_cell.angle_alpha   90.00
_cell.angle_beta   90.00
_cell.angle_gamma   90.00
#
_symmetry.space_group_name_H-M   'P 1'
#
loop_
_entity.id
_entity.type
_entity.pdbx_description
1 polymer ?
#
loop_
_entity_poly.entity_id
_entity_poly.type
_entity_poly.pdbx_seq_one_letter_code
_entity_poly.pdbx_strand_id
1 'polypeptide(L)'
;MSTEPTHPPSVDALARSLSKDVPLPHALLVDCARRAIQSHPTDAVNTAHQYAHELHRSLLVDVVNATGVLLHTNLGRAPLRASETSRANNVEFNMSTGERGSRHDAVSQLISTLTGAEAAIVVNNNAAAVMLVLAALAHGRDVAVSRGESVEIGGNFRIPDVMEQSG
;
A
#
# COMPACT_ATOMS: atom_id res chain seq x y z
N MET A 1 -50.16 9.20 16.86
CA MET A 1 -49.69 7.80 16.74
C MET A 1 -48.87 7.71 15.47
N SER A 2 -47.55 7.65 15.62
CA SER A 2 -46.59 7.67 14.52
C SER A 2 -46.71 6.40 13.69
N THR A 3 -46.85 6.58 12.37
CA THR A 3 -46.87 5.51 11.37
C THR A 3 -45.44 5.01 11.15
N GLU A 4 -45.07 3.90 11.78
CA GLU A 4 -43.88 3.17 11.35
C GLU A 4 -44.08 2.67 9.91
N PRO A 5 -43.09 2.89 9.01
CA PRO A 5 -43.23 2.51 7.62
C PRO A 5 -43.37 0.99 7.50
N THR A 6 -44.43 0.55 6.82
CA THR A 6 -44.86 -0.85 6.69
C THR A 6 -43.99 -1.66 5.71
N HIS A 7 -42.98 -1.04 5.09
CA HIS A 7 -42.14 -1.63 4.06
C HIS A 7 -40.66 -1.24 4.26
N PRO A 8 -39.74 -2.16 3.93
CA PRO A 8 -38.31 -1.85 3.96
C PRO A 8 -37.96 -0.69 3.02
N PRO A 9 -36.90 0.09 3.34
CA PRO A 9 -36.48 1.22 2.52
C PRO A 9 -36.04 0.78 1.12
N SER A 10 -36.16 1.69 0.14
CA SER A 10 -35.59 1.46 -1.20
C SER A 10 -34.07 1.29 -1.12
N VAL A 11 -33.56 0.24 -1.75
CA VAL A 11 -32.12 -0.05 -1.85
C VAL A 11 -31.37 1.15 -2.43
N ASP A 12 -31.85 1.75 -3.52
CA ASP A 12 -31.19 2.89 -4.17
C ASP A 12 -31.20 4.13 -3.29
N ALA A 13 -32.32 4.40 -2.60
CA ALA A 13 -32.44 5.52 -1.69
C ALA A 13 -31.47 5.38 -0.50
N LEU A 14 -31.36 4.18 0.06
CA LEU A 14 -30.43 3.87 1.13
C LEU A 14 -28.97 3.94 0.65
N ALA A 15 -28.65 3.41 -0.52
CA ALA A 15 -27.31 3.51 -1.10
C ALA A 15 -26.88 4.98 -1.33
N ARG A 16 -27.79 5.84 -1.78
CA ARG A 16 -27.53 7.30 -1.94
C ARG A 16 -27.41 8.04 -0.61
N SER A 17 -28.07 7.58 0.46
CA SER A 17 -27.87 8.18 1.77
C SER A 17 -26.49 7.83 2.31
N LEU A 18 -26.05 6.57 2.18
CA LEU A 18 -24.72 6.12 2.61
C LEU A 18 -23.59 6.86 1.89
N SER A 19 -23.75 7.20 0.61
CA SER A 19 -22.70 7.87 -0.18
C SER A 19 -22.36 9.28 0.30
N LYS A 20 -23.16 9.86 1.20
CA LYS A 20 -22.85 11.16 1.82
C LYS A 20 -21.75 11.04 2.87
N ASP A 21 -21.68 9.89 3.53
CA ASP A 21 -20.87 9.71 4.74
C ASP A 21 -19.75 8.69 4.55
N VAL A 22 -19.88 7.78 3.56
CA VAL A 22 -18.91 6.71 3.32
C VAL A 22 -18.38 6.80 1.88
N PRO A 23 -17.08 7.04 1.66
CA PRO A 23 -16.50 7.22 0.33
C PRO A 23 -16.26 5.87 -0.36
N LEU A 24 -17.33 5.11 -0.58
CA LEU A 24 -17.32 3.87 -1.33
C LEU A 24 -17.99 4.04 -2.69
N PRO A 25 -17.54 3.32 -3.73
CA PRO A 25 -18.25 3.22 -4.99
C PRO A 25 -19.73 2.84 -4.79
N HIS A 26 -20.61 3.47 -5.57
CA HIS A 26 -22.06 3.30 -5.41
C HIS A 26 -22.51 1.83 -5.47
N ALA A 27 -21.89 1.00 -6.30
CA ALA A 27 -22.18 -0.43 -6.40
C ALA A 27 -21.99 -1.17 -5.06
N LEU A 28 -20.94 -0.84 -4.30
CA LEU A 28 -20.69 -1.46 -2.99
C LEU A 28 -21.71 -0.99 -1.94
N LEU A 29 -22.13 0.28 -2.00
CA LEU A 29 -23.17 0.82 -1.13
C LEU A 29 -24.54 0.17 -1.38
N VAL A 30 -24.85 -0.13 -2.64
CA VAL A 30 -26.04 -0.90 -3.02
C VAL A 30 -25.99 -2.30 -2.41
N ASP A 31 -24.84 -2.96 -2.44
CA ASP A 31 -24.70 -4.30 -1.85
C ASP A 31 -24.82 -4.27 -0.31
N CYS A 32 -24.26 -3.26 0.37
CA CYS A 32 -24.47 -3.03 1.79
C CYS A 32 -25.97 -2.83 2.12
N ALA A 33 -26.66 -1.99 1.34
CA ALA A 33 -28.08 -1.73 1.50
C ALA A 33 -28.94 -2.99 1.28
N ARG A 34 -28.68 -3.77 0.23
CA ARG A 34 -29.38 -5.04 -0.03
C ARG A 34 -29.20 -6.04 1.11
N ARG A 35 -27.96 -6.23 1.56
CA ARG A 35 -27.64 -7.15 2.65
C ARG A 35 -28.34 -6.75 3.94
N ALA A 36 -28.36 -5.47 4.27
CA ALA A 36 -29.01 -4.95 5.47
C ALA A 36 -30.54 -5.12 5.42
N ILE A 37 -31.16 -4.82 4.28
CA ILE A 37 -32.61 -5.03 4.08
C ILE A 37 -32.96 -6.52 4.19
N GLN A 38 -32.10 -7.41 3.68
CA GLN A 38 -32.33 -8.85 3.74
C GLN A 38 -32.14 -9.42 5.16
N SER A 39 -31.13 -8.97 5.90
CA SER A 39 -30.79 -9.53 7.21
C SER A 39 -31.57 -8.90 8.35
N HIS A 40 -31.80 -7.59 8.32
CA HIS A 40 -32.45 -6.82 9.39
C HIS A 40 -33.46 -5.81 8.80
N PRO A 41 -34.60 -6.26 8.23
CA PRO A 41 -35.54 -5.37 7.54
C PRO A 41 -36.04 -4.18 8.38
N THR A 42 -36.22 -4.36 9.69
CA THR A 42 -36.70 -3.33 10.63
C THR A 42 -35.62 -2.34 11.05
N ASP A 43 -34.34 -2.68 10.87
CA ASP A 43 -33.19 -1.84 11.22
C ASP A 43 -32.22 -1.67 10.03
N ALA A 44 -32.77 -1.76 8.81
CA ALA A 44 -31.99 -1.85 7.59
C ALA A 44 -31.10 -0.62 7.37
N VAL A 45 -31.55 0.56 7.84
CA VAL A 45 -30.78 1.81 7.72
C VAL A 45 -29.50 1.74 8.56
N ASN A 46 -29.61 1.48 9.87
CA ASN A 46 -28.44 1.43 10.75
C ASN A 46 -27.51 0.27 10.38
N THR A 47 -28.10 -0.89 10.06
CA THR A 47 -27.34 -2.07 9.63
C THR A 47 -26.56 -1.79 8.33
N ALA A 48 -27.14 -1.06 7.37
CA ALA A 48 -26.43 -0.70 6.14
C ALA A 48 -25.28 0.28 6.39
N HIS A 49 -25.46 1.25 7.28
CA HIS A 49 -24.37 2.15 7.72
C HIS A 49 -23.24 1.36 8.36
N GLN A 50 -23.55 0.42 9.27
CA GLN A 50 -22.54 -0.45 9.89
C GLN A 50 -21.76 -1.24 8.84
N TYR A 51 -22.45 -1.93 7.92
CA TYR A 51 -21.79 -2.68 6.85
C TYR A 51 -20.92 -1.80 5.95
N ALA A 52 -21.38 -0.60 5.59
CA ALA A 52 -20.61 0.32 4.77
C ALA A 52 -19.35 0.83 5.50
N HIS A 53 -19.46 1.18 6.78
CA HIS A 53 -18.31 1.61 7.59
C HIS A 53 -17.32 0.47 7.85
N GLU A 54 -17.79 -0.75 8.13
CA GLU A 54 -16.94 -1.93 8.28
C GLU A 54 -16.18 -2.25 7.00
N LEU A 55 -16.88 -2.23 5.86
CA LEU A 55 -16.24 -2.42 4.57
C LEU A 55 -15.20 -1.34 4.31
N HIS A 56 -15.54 -0.06 4.51
CA HIS A 56 -14.59 1.04 4.31
C HIS A 56 -13.34 0.90 5.19
N ARG A 57 -13.48 0.55 6.47
CA ARG A 57 -12.34 0.33 7.40
C ARG A 57 -11.49 -0.90 7.06
N SER A 58 -12.05 -1.86 6.32
CA SER A 58 -11.30 -3.04 5.85
C SER A 58 -10.40 -2.74 4.64
N LEU A 59 -10.61 -1.60 3.97
CA LEU A 59 -9.81 -1.13 2.85
C LEU A 59 -8.61 -0.30 3.33
N LEU A 60 -7.75 0.09 2.40
CA LEU A 60 -6.71 1.08 2.66
C LEU A 60 -7.35 2.46 2.82
N VAL A 61 -7.20 3.03 4.01
CA VAL A 61 -7.73 4.34 4.38
C VAL A 61 -6.66 5.15 5.08
N ASP A 62 -6.79 6.47 5.01
CA ASP A 62 -5.96 7.37 5.80
C ASP A 62 -6.26 7.20 7.29
N VAL A 63 -5.21 7.32 8.10
CA VAL A 63 -5.30 7.18 9.57
C VAL A 63 -4.55 8.29 10.28
N VAL A 64 -4.99 8.61 11.49
CA VAL A 64 -4.26 9.51 12.39
C VAL A 64 -3.29 8.67 13.24
N ASN A 65 -1.99 8.87 13.07
CA ASN A 65 -0.99 8.23 13.91
C ASN A 65 -0.82 9.00 15.23
N ALA A 66 -1.45 8.49 16.30
CA ALA A 66 -1.34 9.03 17.66
C ALA A 66 -0.43 8.19 18.58
N THR A 67 0.36 7.27 18.03
CA THR A 67 1.20 6.34 18.82
C THR A 67 2.52 6.96 19.28
N GLY A 68 2.93 8.08 18.69
CA GLY A 68 4.27 8.66 18.87
C GLY A 68 5.39 7.94 18.11
N VAL A 69 5.09 6.83 17.42
CA VAL A 69 6.08 6.10 16.59
C VAL A 69 6.18 6.74 15.21
N LEU A 70 7.36 7.31 14.90
CA LEU A 70 7.60 8.01 13.63
C LEU A 70 7.62 7.06 12.42
N LEU A 71 8.43 6.00 12.48
CA LEU A 71 8.52 4.99 11.42
C LEU A 71 7.66 3.78 11.76
N HIS A 72 6.33 3.98 11.72
CA HIS A 72 5.40 2.93 12.09
C HIS A 72 5.23 1.94 10.93
N THR A 73 5.78 0.73 11.07
CA THR A 73 5.79 -0.30 10.02
C THR A 73 4.39 -0.65 9.52
N ASN A 74 3.42 -0.78 10.43
CA ASN A 74 2.03 -1.10 10.07
C ASN A 74 1.24 0.09 9.48
N LEU A 75 1.72 1.33 9.64
CA LEU A 75 1.06 2.53 9.10
C LEU A 75 1.82 3.13 7.91
N GLY A 76 2.59 2.30 7.19
CA GLY A 76 3.23 2.72 5.94
C GLY A 76 4.58 3.43 6.10
N ARG A 77 5.22 3.38 7.28
CA ARG A 77 6.55 3.96 7.55
C ARG A 77 6.54 5.49 7.38
N ALA A 78 7.41 6.03 6.52
CA ALA A 78 7.57 7.47 6.33
C ALA A 78 6.51 8.00 5.36
N PRO A 79 5.55 8.84 5.80
CA PRO A 79 4.57 9.44 4.90
C PRO A 79 5.27 10.43 3.97
N LEU A 80 4.93 10.36 2.68
CA LEU A 80 5.35 11.34 1.68
C LEU A 80 4.15 12.17 1.26
N ARG A 81 4.35 13.46 1.03
CA ARG A 81 3.36 14.29 0.33
C ARG A 81 3.38 13.87 -1.14
N ALA A 82 2.55 12.90 -1.51
CA ALA A 82 2.43 12.48 -2.90
C ALA A 82 2.01 13.68 -3.77
N SER A 83 2.80 13.99 -4.80
CA SER A 83 2.37 14.86 -5.88
C SER A 83 1.75 13.95 -6.93
N GLU A 84 0.43 13.75 -6.88
CA GLU A 84 -0.26 13.07 -7.97
C GLU A 84 -0.25 13.98 -9.19
N THR A 85 0.66 13.72 -10.12
CA THR A 85 0.63 14.35 -11.44
C THR A 85 0.06 13.33 -12.42
N SER A 86 -1.10 13.65 -13.01
CA SER A 86 -1.74 12.84 -14.06
C SER A 86 -1.07 13.00 -15.44
N ARG A 87 0.11 13.61 -15.50
CA ARG A 87 0.83 13.90 -16.75
C ARG A 87 1.84 12.80 -17.06
N ALA A 88 2.01 12.52 -18.35
CA ALA A 88 3.11 11.70 -18.82
C ALA A 88 4.46 12.31 -18.40
N ASN A 89 5.41 11.45 -18.07
CA ASN A 89 6.75 11.83 -17.64
C ASN A 89 7.80 11.05 -18.45
N ASN A 90 9.06 11.43 -18.28
CA ASN A 90 10.19 10.91 -19.05
C ASN A 90 10.89 9.71 -18.36
N VAL A 91 10.15 8.85 -17.64
CA VAL A 91 10.72 7.76 -16.82
C VAL A 91 11.69 6.84 -17.58
N GLU A 92 11.46 6.58 -18.86
CA GLU A 92 12.40 5.82 -19.73
C GLU A 92 12.69 6.56 -21.05
N PHE A 93 12.61 7.89 -21.05
CA PHE A 93 12.81 8.69 -22.26
C PHE A 93 13.88 9.76 -22.05
N ASN A 94 14.93 9.71 -22.86
CA ASN A 94 16.00 10.70 -22.79
C ASN A 94 15.63 11.92 -23.63
N MET A 95 15.48 13.07 -22.96
CA MET A 95 15.08 14.33 -23.61
C MET A 95 16.16 14.93 -24.52
N SER A 96 17.45 14.57 -24.35
CA SER A 96 18.52 15.09 -25.19
C SER A 96 18.69 14.29 -26.48
N THR A 97 18.48 12.97 -26.45
CA THR A 97 18.63 12.10 -27.63
C THR A 97 17.31 11.81 -28.33
N GLY A 98 16.17 11.91 -27.63
CA GLY A 98 14.87 11.52 -28.15
C GLY A 98 14.64 10.01 -28.19
N GLU A 99 15.49 9.23 -27.52
CA GLU A 99 15.46 7.77 -27.52
C GLU A 99 15.09 7.18 -26.15
N ARG A 100 14.91 5.86 -26.10
CA ARG A 100 14.70 5.15 -24.84
C ARG A 100 15.95 5.25 -23.96
N GLY A 101 15.76 5.71 -22.72
CA GLY A 101 16.78 5.82 -21.69
C GLY A 101 16.50 4.90 -20.49
N SER A 102 17.48 4.76 -19.59
CA SER A 102 17.31 3.98 -18.38
C SER A 102 16.64 4.83 -17.29
N ARG A 103 15.63 4.25 -16.62
CA ARG A 103 15.02 4.87 -15.43
C ARG A 103 15.98 5.05 -14.26
N HIS A 104 17.15 4.41 -14.30
CA HIS A 104 18.17 4.51 -13.25
C HIS A 104 19.07 5.73 -13.40
N ASP A 105 19.24 6.30 -14.60
CA ASP A 105 20.30 7.27 -14.89
C ASP A 105 20.28 8.46 -13.91
N ALA A 106 19.10 9.08 -13.74
CA ALA A 106 18.95 10.22 -12.84
C ALA A 106 19.11 9.85 -11.36
N VAL A 107 18.45 8.77 -10.90
CA VAL A 107 18.47 8.41 -9.48
C VAL A 107 19.84 7.88 -9.04
N SER A 108 20.51 7.10 -9.88
CA SER A 108 21.86 6.59 -9.62
C SER A 108 22.86 7.73 -9.47
N GLN A 109 22.80 8.73 -10.35
CA GLN A 109 23.66 9.91 -10.24
C GLN A 109 23.43 10.68 -8.93
N LEU A 110 22.17 10.87 -8.52
CA LEU A 110 21.83 11.56 -7.28
C LEU A 110 22.34 10.82 -6.05
N ILE A 111 22.15 9.50 -5.99
CA ILE A 111 22.62 8.67 -4.86
C ILE A 111 24.14 8.60 -4.80
N SER A 112 24.82 8.40 -5.93
CA SER A 112 26.29 8.48 -6.00
C SER A 112 26.81 9.83 -5.53
N THR A 113 26.19 10.92 -5.96
CA THR A 113 26.57 12.27 -5.52
C THR A 113 26.38 12.47 -4.02
N LEU A 114 25.24 12.00 -3.48
CA LEU A 114 24.92 12.12 -2.05
C LEU A 114 25.87 11.31 -1.16
N THR A 115 26.26 10.12 -1.62
CA THR A 115 27.06 9.17 -0.83
C THR A 115 28.56 9.27 -1.08
N GLY A 116 28.98 9.87 -2.19
CA GLY A 116 30.37 9.84 -2.67
C GLY A 116 30.78 8.50 -3.31
N ALA A 117 29.84 7.58 -3.55
CA ALA A 117 30.12 6.29 -4.18
C ALA A 117 30.35 6.43 -5.70
N GLU A 118 31.23 5.58 -6.26
CA GLU A 118 31.56 5.57 -7.70
C GLU A 118 30.33 5.31 -8.58
N ALA A 119 29.41 4.47 -8.12
CA ALA A 119 28.17 4.13 -8.80
C ALA A 119 27.09 3.73 -7.78
N ALA A 120 25.83 3.79 -8.20
CA ALA A 120 24.69 3.39 -7.39
C ALA A 120 23.61 2.70 -8.24
N ILE A 121 22.85 1.79 -7.62
CA ILE A 121 21.64 1.19 -8.18
C ILE A 121 20.53 1.22 -7.14
N VAL A 122 19.30 1.45 -7.58
CA VAL A 122 18.11 1.43 -6.72
C VAL A 122 17.22 0.29 -7.18
N VAL A 123 16.81 -0.56 -6.24
CA VAL A 123 15.88 -1.66 -6.47
C VAL A 123 14.63 -1.48 -5.62
N ASN A 124 13.66 -2.38 -5.77
CA ASN A 124 12.35 -2.29 -5.13
C ASN A 124 12.41 -1.99 -3.62
N ASN A 125 13.24 -2.71 -2.87
CA ASN A 125 13.44 -2.50 -1.44
C ASN A 125 14.80 -3.08 -0.99
N ASN A 126 15.15 -2.89 0.29
CA ASN A 126 16.41 -3.39 0.83
C ASN A 126 16.54 -4.93 0.80
N ALA A 127 15.44 -5.67 0.95
CA ALA A 127 15.46 -7.12 0.88
C ALA A 127 15.93 -7.61 -0.51
N ALA A 128 15.39 -7.00 -1.56
CA ALA A 128 15.82 -7.26 -2.93
C ALA A 128 17.28 -6.80 -3.17
N ALA A 129 17.73 -5.73 -2.51
CA ALA A 129 19.12 -5.28 -2.61
C ALA A 129 20.09 -6.31 -2.03
N VAL A 130 19.81 -6.83 -0.83
CA VAL A 130 20.62 -7.89 -0.21
C VAL A 130 20.67 -9.12 -1.11
N MET A 131 19.50 -9.58 -1.58
CA MET A 131 19.41 -10.72 -2.50
C MET A 131 20.22 -10.50 -3.78
N LEU A 132 20.09 -9.34 -4.42
CA LEU A 132 20.81 -9.01 -5.65
C LEU A 132 22.32 -8.98 -5.44
N VAL A 133 22.80 -8.39 -4.34
CA VAL A 133 24.23 -8.31 -4.01
C VAL A 133 24.81 -9.72 -3.80
N LEU A 134 24.12 -10.57 -3.04
CA LEU A 134 24.57 -11.94 -2.78
C LEU A 134 24.57 -12.77 -4.06
N ALA A 135 23.49 -12.73 -4.83
CA ALA A 135 23.37 -13.47 -6.09
C ALA A 135 24.42 -13.01 -7.13
N ALA A 136 24.75 -11.72 -7.18
CA ALA A 136 25.70 -11.19 -8.15
C ALA A 136 27.17 -11.46 -7.75
N LEU A 137 27.50 -11.39 -6.46
CA LEU A 137 28.89 -11.37 -5.99
C LEU A 137 29.34 -12.67 -5.31
N ALA A 138 28.40 -13.47 -4.79
CA ALA A 138 28.70 -14.62 -3.94
C ALA A 138 27.97 -15.91 -4.34
N HIS A 139 27.37 -15.98 -5.52
CA HIS A 139 26.71 -17.20 -6.00
C HIS A 139 27.65 -18.41 -5.93
N GLY A 140 27.20 -19.47 -5.26
CA GLY A 140 27.94 -20.70 -5.02
C GLY A 140 29.15 -20.56 -4.10
N ARG A 141 29.21 -19.49 -3.28
CA ARG A 141 30.31 -19.21 -2.35
C ARG A 141 29.79 -18.91 -0.96
N ASP A 142 30.63 -19.18 0.05
CA ASP A 142 30.31 -18.84 1.43
C ASP A 142 30.39 -17.32 1.66
N VAL A 143 29.42 -16.79 2.40
CA VAL A 143 29.41 -15.40 2.87
C VAL A 143 29.40 -15.39 4.39
N ALA A 144 30.43 -14.77 4.97
CA ALA A 144 30.53 -14.64 6.42
C ALA A 144 29.54 -13.59 6.95
N VAL A 145 28.78 -13.94 7.99
CA VAL A 145 27.88 -13.04 8.72
C VAL A 145 28.06 -13.27 10.23
N SER A 146 28.07 -12.20 11.02
CA SER A 146 28.08 -12.34 12.47
C SER A 146 26.78 -12.99 12.93
N ARG A 147 26.84 -13.91 13.90
CA ARG A 147 25.62 -14.51 14.46
C ARG A 147 24.66 -13.48 15.04
N GLY A 148 25.17 -12.36 15.54
CA GLY A 148 24.36 -11.25 16.05
C GLY A 148 23.68 -10.42 14.96
N GLU A 149 24.13 -10.55 13.71
CA GLU A 149 23.60 -9.84 12.53
C GLU A 149 22.62 -10.70 11.72
N SER A 150 22.44 -11.97 12.09
CA SER A 150 21.40 -12.87 11.56
C SER A 150 20.01 -12.47 12.07
N VAL A 151 19.61 -11.26 11.75
CA VAL A 151 18.38 -10.61 12.24
C VAL A 151 17.16 -11.03 11.42
N GLU A 152 16.01 -10.85 12.06
CA GLU A 152 14.69 -10.90 11.45
C GLU A 152 14.07 -9.51 11.54
N ILE A 153 13.61 -8.99 10.40
CA ILE A 153 13.02 -7.65 10.32
C ILE A 153 11.60 -7.79 9.76
N GLY A 154 10.61 -7.40 10.56
CA GLY A 154 9.20 -7.65 10.22
C GLY A 154 8.81 -9.09 10.53
N GLY A 155 7.93 -9.69 9.72
CA GLY A 155 7.47 -11.08 9.92
C GLY A 155 8.05 -12.12 8.95
N ASN A 156 8.62 -11.69 7.82
CA ASN A 156 8.96 -12.59 6.70
C ASN A 156 10.35 -12.33 6.07
N PHE A 157 11.20 -11.48 6.67
CA PHE A 157 12.55 -11.22 6.15
C PHE A 157 13.60 -11.61 7.17
N ARG A 158 14.30 -12.71 6.88
CA ARG A 158 15.36 -13.28 7.71
C ARG A 158 16.63 -13.36 6.87
N ILE A 159 17.73 -12.83 7.40
CA ILE A 159 19.02 -12.81 6.68
C ILE A 159 19.45 -14.23 6.23
N PRO A 160 19.39 -15.28 7.08
CA PRO A 160 19.77 -16.62 6.66
C PRO A 160 18.95 -17.16 5.47
N ASP A 161 17.64 -16.95 5.51
CA ASP A 161 16.72 -17.47 4.49
C ASP A 161 16.95 -16.76 3.14
N VAL A 162 17.28 -15.46 3.15
CA VAL A 162 17.62 -14.70 1.94
C VAL A 162 18.96 -15.13 1.37
N MET A 163 19.95 -15.41 2.23
CA MET A 163 21.25 -15.93 1.81
C MET A 163 21.12 -17.30 1.14
N GLU A 164 20.31 -18.20 1.70
CA GLU A 164 20.07 -19.52 1.11
C GLU A 164 19.36 -19.42 -0.25
N GLN A 165 18.43 -18.47 -0.40
CA GLN A 165 17.69 -18.27 -1.66
C GLN A 165 18.49 -17.55 -2.75
N SER A 166 19.51 -16.76 -2.40
CA SER A 166 20.35 -16.06 -3.37
C SER A 166 21.28 -16.99 -4.18
N GLY A 167 21.31 -18.27 -3.81
CA GLY A 167 22.20 -19.29 -4.39
C GLY A 167 23.62 -19.15 -3.89
#